data_AF-A0A835KJ36-F1
#
_entry.id   AF-A0A835KJ36-F1
#
_cell.length_a   1.000
_cell.length_b   1.000
_cell.length_c   1.000
_cell.angle_alpha   90.00
_cell.angle_beta   90.00
_cell.angle_gamma   90.00
#
_symmetry.space_group_name_H-M   'P 1'
#
loop_
_entity.id
_entity.type
_entity.pdbx_description
1 polymer ?
#
loop_
_entity_poly.entity_id
_entity_poly.type
_entity_poly.pdbx_seq_one_letter_code
_entity_poly.pdbx_strand_id
1 'polypeptide(L)'
;MASLAHQVGANQPPLLSSPSRLPHGSSNAKLLSVSSSLGGRGVRLLLLPVPRGARRSSAAAGVVVRASSETKAETKSGEGEEEEERPYEEYEVTIEKPYGLKFAKGRDGGTYIQAIFPDGAADRTGQFTVGDKVLATSSVFGDEIWPAAGYGQTMYCIRQRIGPLYMKMERRFGKWDGAGDLTEKEIIRAERNSGVVSGRVREIQLQNYQRKMEQKMQREEDLRTGLRLYKDGKYEEALEKFESVLGSKPESNEASIASYNVACCYSKLGRIEAGLSALEDALKAGYEDFKRIRTDSDLENLRKSEQFDTLLKNYDESFINENALNALKSLFKFGEK
;
A
#
# COMPACT_ATOMS: atom_id res chain seq x y z
N MET A 1 -11.25 46.83 5.32
CA MET A 1 -10.04 47.53 5.80
C MET A 1 -8.89 46.53 5.88
N ALA A 2 -7.79 46.85 5.21
CA ALA A 2 -6.69 45.95 4.85
C ALA A 2 -5.76 45.63 6.03
N SER A 3 -5.42 44.35 6.23
CA SER A 3 -4.06 43.87 6.57
C SER A 3 -4.08 42.35 6.74
N LEU A 4 -3.76 41.61 5.66
CA LEU A 4 -3.39 40.19 5.72
C LEU A 4 -2.59 39.85 4.45
N ALA A 5 -1.48 40.57 4.28
CA ALA A 5 -0.54 40.38 3.17
C ALA A 5 0.93 40.44 3.62
N HIS A 6 1.21 40.16 4.90
CA HIS A 6 2.59 40.08 5.42
C HIS A 6 2.75 38.91 6.38
N GLN A 7 2.94 37.72 5.82
CA GLN A 7 3.66 36.62 6.47
C GLN A 7 4.05 35.50 5.49
N VAL A 8 4.51 35.88 4.29
CA VAL A 8 5.17 34.95 3.36
C VAL A 8 6.44 35.61 2.90
N GLY A 9 7.51 35.46 3.69
CA GLY A 9 8.79 36.10 3.37
C GLY A 9 9.82 35.96 4.48
N ALA A 10 10.30 34.74 4.72
CA ALA A 10 11.64 34.44 5.24
C ALA A 10 11.77 32.93 5.47
N ASN A 11 12.00 32.16 4.42
CA ASN A 11 12.65 30.84 4.52
C ASN A 11 13.17 30.43 3.14
N GLN A 12 14.21 31.15 2.67
CA GLN A 12 15.11 30.58 1.67
C GLN A 12 15.99 29.53 2.39
N PRO A 13 16.12 28.31 1.88
CA PRO A 13 17.12 27.37 2.40
C PRO A 13 18.53 27.93 2.10
N PRO A 14 19.51 27.75 3.00
CA PRO A 14 20.86 28.21 2.75
C PRO A 14 21.44 27.43 1.56
N LEU A 15 21.99 28.16 0.60
CA LEU A 15 22.77 27.59 -0.50
C LEU A 15 23.97 26.85 0.10
N LEU A 16 24.00 25.53 -0.05
CA LEU A 16 25.15 24.69 0.31
C LEU A 16 26.36 25.10 -0.54
N SER A 17 27.29 25.81 0.08
CA SER A 17 28.62 26.05 -0.42
C SER A 17 29.37 24.74 -0.64
N SER A 18 30.02 24.62 -1.80
CA SER A 18 30.88 23.51 -2.21
C SER A 18 31.86 23.07 -1.12
N PRO A 19 32.09 21.76 -0.90
CA PRO A 19 33.02 21.32 0.12
C PRO A 19 34.47 21.58 -0.31
N SER A 20 35.24 22.08 0.65
CA SER A 20 36.67 22.33 0.60
C SER A 20 37.45 21.03 0.44
N ARG A 21 38.36 21.01 -0.53
CA ARG A 21 39.37 19.96 -0.76
C ARG A 21 40.40 19.95 0.38
N LEU A 22 40.64 18.78 1.00
CA LEU A 22 41.77 18.51 1.89
C LEU A 22 42.36 17.10 1.61
N PRO A 23 43.62 16.83 2.02
CA PRO A 23 44.65 16.34 1.11
C PRO A 23 44.84 14.82 1.08
N HIS A 24 45.52 14.38 0.01
CA HIS A 24 46.03 13.03 -0.17
C HIS A 24 46.94 12.58 0.98
N GLY A 25 46.56 11.49 1.64
CA GLY A 25 47.45 10.65 2.44
C GLY A 25 47.72 9.34 1.71
N SER A 26 48.95 9.18 1.20
CA SER A 26 49.47 7.93 0.66
C SER A 26 49.68 6.92 1.79
N SER A 27 49.22 5.67 1.61
CA SER A 27 49.85 4.52 2.26
C SER A 27 49.59 3.24 1.49
N ASN A 28 50.67 2.72 0.93
CA ASN A 28 50.81 1.38 0.37
C ASN A 28 50.55 0.33 1.45
N ALA A 29 49.70 -0.65 1.18
CA ALA A 29 49.74 -1.94 1.87
C ALA A 29 49.53 -3.07 0.87
N LYS A 30 50.57 -3.91 0.80
CA LYS A 30 50.80 -4.99 -0.15
C LYS A 30 49.78 -6.12 0.01
N LEU A 31 49.30 -6.61 -1.13
CA LEU A 31 48.73 -7.95 -1.29
C LEU A 31 49.79 -9.00 -0.91
N LEU A 32 49.46 -9.88 0.02
CA LEU A 32 50.19 -11.13 0.24
C LEU A 32 49.22 -12.30 0.06
N SER A 33 49.46 -13.03 -1.03
CA SER A 33 48.96 -14.38 -1.26
C SER A 33 49.66 -15.35 -0.31
N VAL A 34 48.89 -16.18 0.38
CA VAL A 34 49.41 -17.38 1.04
C VAL A 34 48.63 -18.57 0.52
N SER A 35 49.30 -19.30 -0.37
CA SER A 35 49.00 -20.68 -0.74
C SER A 35 49.57 -21.60 0.34
N SER A 36 48.78 -22.60 0.77
CA SER A 36 49.28 -23.74 1.52
C SER A 36 48.60 -25.02 1.03
N SER A 37 49.39 -25.87 0.39
CA SER A 37 49.07 -27.24 0.02
C SER A 37 49.67 -28.23 1.03
N LEU A 38 49.13 -29.46 0.98
CA LEU A 38 49.68 -30.77 1.37
C LEU A 38 49.19 -31.44 2.67
N GLY A 39 48.79 -32.71 2.46
CA GLY A 39 48.64 -33.78 3.45
C GLY A 39 47.17 -34.18 3.68
N GLY A 40 46.56 -35.17 3.03
CA GLY A 40 47.09 -36.45 2.59
C GLY A 40 46.89 -37.50 3.69
N ARG A 41 45.70 -38.11 3.76
CA ARG A 41 45.48 -39.46 4.31
C ARG A 41 44.14 -40.02 3.84
N GLY A 42 44.21 -41.05 3.00
CA GLY A 42 43.06 -41.75 2.46
C GLY A 42 42.47 -42.74 3.46
N VAL A 43 41.16 -42.95 3.33
CA VAL A 43 40.48 -44.19 3.72
C VAL A 43 39.52 -44.53 2.57
N ARG A 44 39.82 -45.65 1.91
CA ARG A 44 39.04 -46.29 0.85
C ARG A 44 38.54 -47.60 1.45
N LEU A 45 37.24 -47.75 1.65
CA LEU A 45 36.58 -49.01 2.05
C LEU A 45 35.05 -48.78 2.01
N LEU A 46 34.16 -49.64 1.51
CA LEU A 46 34.16 -50.84 0.68
C LEU A 46 32.72 -50.89 0.13
N LEU A 47 32.53 -50.98 -1.18
CA LEU A 47 31.23 -51.26 -1.79
C LEU A 47 30.88 -52.74 -1.54
N LEU A 48 29.81 -53.00 -0.78
CA LEU A 48 29.19 -54.32 -0.70
C LEU A 48 28.03 -54.41 -1.71
N PRO A 49 27.89 -55.52 -2.45
CA PRO A 49 26.81 -55.70 -3.42
C PRO A 49 25.53 -56.16 -2.72
N VAL A 50 24.41 -55.52 -3.05
CA VAL A 50 23.06 -55.95 -2.63
C VAL A 50 22.47 -56.83 -3.74
N PRO A 51 21.83 -57.97 -3.42
CA PRO A 51 21.54 -59.02 -4.39
C PRO A 51 20.36 -58.70 -5.31
N ARG A 52 20.45 -59.21 -6.54
CA ARG A 52 19.33 -59.38 -7.47
C ARG A 52 18.42 -60.51 -7.00
N GLY A 53 17.11 -60.25 -6.92
CA GLY A 53 16.10 -61.29 -7.00
C GLY A 53 14.80 -61.00 -6.26
N ALA A 54 13.79 -60.53 -6.99
CA ALA A 54 12.45 -61.12 -7.05
C ALA A 54 11.45 -60.11 -7.63
N ARG A 55 11.02 -60.35 -8.87
CA ARG A 55 9.81 -59.76 -9.44
C ARG A 55 8.62 -60.07 -8.53
N ARG A 56 7.92 -59.04 -8.08
CA ARG A 56 6.47 -59.10 -7.84
C ARG A 56 5.82 -57.84 -8.40
N SER A 57 5.03 -58.08 -9.43
CA SER A 57 4.06 -57.18 -10.04
C SER A 57 2.99 -56.77 -9.04
N SER A 58 2.69 -55.48 -8.94
CA SER A 58 1.33 -55.01 -8.65
C SER A 58 1.14 -53.56 -9.06
N ALA A 59 0.24 -53.36 -10.02
CA ALA A 59 -0.55 -52.18 -10.31
C ALA A 59 0.19 -50.88 -10.66
N ALA A 60 0.36 -50.66 -11.96
CA ALA A 60 0.34 -49.31 -12.52
C ALA A 60 -1.06 -48.71 -12.30
N ALA A 61 -1.15 -47.68 -11.46
CA ALA A 61 -2.20 -46.67 -11.54
C ALA A 61 -1.51 -45.45 -12.19
N GLY A 62 -1.69 -45.17 -13.48
CA GLY A 62 -2.96 -44.77 -14.05
C GLY A 62 -3.06 -43.25 -13.99
N VAL A 63 -2.13 -42.53 -14.63
CA VAL A 63 -2.27 -41.09 -14.88
C VAL A 63 -3.43 -40.92 -15.87
N VAL A 64 -4.57 -40.44 -15.40
CA VAL A 64 -5.70 -40.09 -16.28
C VAL A 64 -5.46 -38.69 -16.81
N VAL A 65 -4.98 -38.58 -18.04
CA VAL A 65 -4.87 -37.32 -18.79
C VAL A 65 -6.20 -37.12 -19.52
N ARG A 66 -6.95 -36.09 -19.13
CA ARG A 66 -8.09 -35.58 -19.91
C ARG A 66 -7.75 -34.17 -20.35
N ALA A 67 -7.39 -34.00 -21.63
CA ALA A 67 -7.28 -32.70 -22.26
C ALA A 67 -8.58 -32.48 -23.05
N SER A 68 -9.37 -31.49 -22.65
CA SER A 68 -10.54 -31.02 -23.39
C SER A 68 -10.36 -29.52 -23.60
N SER A 69 -10.05 -29.14 -24.84
CA SER A 69 -9.98 -27.74 -25.27
C SER A 69 -11.28 -27.37 -25.96
N GLU A 70 -12.09 -26.51 -25.35
CA GLU A 70 -13.24 -25.87 -26.01
C GLU A 70 -12.83 -24.47 -26.46
N THR A 71 -12.67 -24.29 -27.77
CA THR A 71 -12.47 -22.98 -28.40
C THR A 71 -13.83 -22.40 -28.80
N LYS A 72 -14.22 -21.27 -28.22
CA LYS A 72 -15.37 -20.48 -28.67
C LYS A 72 -14.87 -19.26 -29.45
N ALA A 73 -15.14 -19.22 -30.75
CA ALA A 73 -14.80 -18.12 -31.64
C ALA A 73 -16.08 -17.38 -32.07
N GLU A 74 -16.13 -16.07 -31.86
CA GLU A 74 -16.99 -15.15 -32.61
C GLU A 74 -16.16 -13.93 -33.03
N THR A 75 -16.17 -13.68 -34.33
CA THR A 75 -15.38 -12.66 -35.02
C THR A 75 -16.17 -11.34 -35.10
N LYS A 76 -15.55 -10.22 -34.72
CA LYS A 76 -15.83 -8.91 -35.33
C LYS A 76 -14.56 -8.08 -35.41
N SER A 77 -14.30 -7.61 -36.63
CA SER A 77 -13.16 -6.79 -37.06
C SER A 77 -13.30 -5.33 -36.64
N GLY A 78 -12.24 -4.77 -36.08
CA GLY A 78 -12.01 -3.33 -35.92
C GLY A 78 -10.52 -3.08 -35.74
N GLU A 79 -9.93 -2.29 -36.64
CA GLU A 79 -8.50 -2.00 -36.69
C GLU A 79 -8.08 -1.04 -35.57
N GLY A 80 -7.14 -1.48 -34.75
CA GLY A 80 -6.38 -0.71 -33.77
C GLY A 80 -5.21 -1.58 -33.31
N GLU A 81 -4.00 -1.04 -33.28
CA GLU A 81 -2.81 -1.74 -32.78
C GLU A 81 -2.95 -1.98 -31.27
N GLU A 82 -3.64 -3.05 -30.91
CA GLU A 82 -3.77 -3.57 -29.56
C GLU A 82 -2.81 -4.76 -29.41
N GLU A 83 -2.00 -4.77 -28.36
CA GLU A 83 -1.23 -5.95 -27.98
C GLU A 83 -2.20 -7.14 -27.86
N GLU A 84 -2.13 -8.11 -28.78
CA GLU A 84 -3.03 -9.26 -28.81
C GLU A 84 -3.07 -9.93 -27.42
N GLU A 85 -4.15 -9.69 -26.66
CA GLU A 85 -4.48 -10.44 -25.46
C GLU A 85 -4.73 -11.89 -25.89
N ARG A 86 -3.68 -12.71 -25.82
CA ARG A 86 -3.82 -14.14 -26.09
C ARG A 86 -4.88 -14.70 -25.12
N PRO A 87 -5.91 -15.40 -25.61
CA PRO A 87 -6.93 -15.98 -24.75
C PRO A 87 -6.27 -16.91 -23.74
N TYR A 88 -6.63 -16.74 -22.47
CA TYR A 88 -6.14 -17.60 -21.41
C TYR A 88 -6.60 -19.04 -21.66
N GLU A 89 -5.66 -19.98 -21.71
CA GLU A 89 -5.98 -21.40 -21.93
C GLU A 89 -6.23 -22.08 -20.59
N GLU A 90 -7.41 -22.69 -20.42
CA GLU A 90 -7.71 -23.51 -19.24
C GLU A 90 -7.19 -24.94 -19.42
N TYR A 91 -6.63 -25.52 -18.35
CA TYR A 91 -6.21 -26.92 -18.34
C TYR A 91 -6.48 -27.59 -16.99
N GLU A 92 -6.69 -28.90 -17.02
CA GLU A 92 -6.99 -29.71 -15.84
C GLU A 92 -5.85 -30.68 -15.56
N VAL A 93 -5.51 -30.83 -14.28
CA VAL A 93 -4.36 -31.64 -13.87
C VAL A 93 -4.61 -32.31 -12.52
N THR A 94 -4.15 -33.56 -12.41
CA THR A 94 -4.18 -34.33 -11.16
C THR A 94 -2.76 -34.72 -10.77
N ILE A 95 -2.30 -34.35 -9.57
CA ILE A 95 -0.96 -34.63 -9.06
C ILE A 95 -0.99 -35.21 -7.64
N GLU A 96 0.06 -35.95 -7.27
CA GLU A 96 0.21 -36.55 -5.95
C GLU A 96 1.26 -35.84 -5.08
N LYS A 97 1.17 -36.02 -3.76
CA LYS A 97 2.19 -35.52 -2.83
C LYS A 97 3.51 -36.30 -3.02
N PRO A 98 4.68 -35.65 -2.96
CA PRO A 98 4.89 -34.21 -2.84
C PRO A 98 4.64 -33.46 -4.16
N TYR A 99 3.75 -32.47 -4.13
CA TYR A 99 3.29 -31.77 -5.34
C TYR A 99 4.42 -31.02 -6.07
N GLY A 100 5.42 -30.51 -5.34
CA GLY A 100 6.51 -29.74 -5.96
C GLY A 100 6.10 -28.36 -6.46
N LEU A 101 5.04 -27.78 -5.92
CA LEU A 101 4.56 -26.44 -6.27
C LEU A 101 4.63 -25.50 -5.08
N LYS A 102 5.10 -24.27 -5.33
CA LYS A 102 4.99 -23.14 -4.42
C LYS A 102 3.93 -22.19 -4.94
N PHE A 103 2.96 -21.85 -4.09
CA PHE A 103 1.88 -20.93 -4.45
C PHE A 103 2.01 -19.58 -3.75
N ALA A 104 1.54 -18.52 -4.39
CA ALA A 104 1.46 -17.18 -3.83
C ALA A 104 0.12 -16.51 -4.13
N LYS A 105 -0.22 -15.51 -3.30
CA LYS A 105 -1.47 -14.75 -3.38
C LYS A 105 -1.31 -13.61 -4.40
N GLY A 106 -2.19 -13.55 -5.40
CA GLY A 106 -2.25 -12.42 -6.34
C GLY A 106 -2.94 -11.19 -5.73
N ARG A 107 -2.83 -10.04 -6.41
CA ARG A 107 -3.50 -8.78 -6.02
C ARG A 107 -5.02 -8.91 -6.04
N ASP A 108 -5.54 -9.69 -6.98
CA ASP A 108 -6.94 -10.06 -7.11
C ASP A 108 -7.42 -11.06 -6.02
N GLY A 109 -6.53 -11.49 -5.12
CA GLY A 109 -6.81 -12.47 -4.09
C GLY A 109 -6.74 -13.93 -4.56
N GLY A 110 -6.44 -14.17 -5.84
CA GLY A 110 -6.31 -15.49 -6.45
C GLY A 110 -5.05 -16.24 -6.02
N THR A 111 -4.98 -17.53 -6.41
CA THR A 111 -3.83 -18.41 -6.12
C THR A 111 -3.06 -18.68 -7.38
N TYR A 112 -1.75 -18.46 -7.34
CA TYR A 112 -0.88 -18.57 -8.51
C TYR A 112 0.37 -19.39 -8.21
N ILE A 113 0.93 -20.03 -9.23
CA ILE A 113 2.20 -20.76 -9.12
C ILE A 113 3.35 -19.76 -9.06
N GLN A 114 4.02 -19.70 -7.91
CA GLN A 114 5.21 -18.87 -7.70
C GLN A 114 6.49 -19.59 -8.15
N ALA A 115 6.59 -20.89 -7.89
CA ALA A 115 7.76 -21.68 -8.26
C ALA A 115 7.38 -23.16 -8.42
N ILE A 116 8.13 -23.85 -9.27
CA ILE A 116 8.06 -25.30 -9.47
C ILE A 116 9.39 -25.86 -8.97
N PHE A 117 9.34 -26.83 -8.06
CA PHE A 117 10.54 -27.44 -7.49
C PHE A 117 11.01 -28.61 -8.35
N PRO A 118 12.32 -28.69 -8.66
CA PRO A 118 12.91 -29.81 -9.40
C PRO A 118 12.58 -31.15 -8.74
N ASP A 119 12.37 -32.19 -9.55
CA ASP A 119 12.03 -33.56 -9.13
C ASP A 119 10.67 -33.74 -8.43
N GLY A 120 9.88 -32.66 -8.29
CA GLY A 120 8.52 -32.69 -7.75
C GLY A 120 7.50 -33.32 -8.71
N ALA A 121 6.32 -33.70 -8.20
CA ALA A 121 5.27 -34.27 -9.05
C ALA A 121 4.86 -33.34 -10.20
N ALA A 122 4.77 -32.03 -9.94
CA ALA A 122 4.47 -31.02 -10.95
C ALA A 122 5.58 -30.81 -11.99
N ASP A 123 6.85 -30.95 -11.61
CA ASP A 123 7.97 -30.85 -12.55
C ASP A 123 7.96 -32.03 -13.52
N ARG A 124 7.70 -33.25 -13.01
CA ARG A 124 7.57 -34.46 -13.82
C ARG A 124 6.42 -34.43 -14.83
N THR A 125 5.33 -33.71 -14.55
CA THR A 125 4.24 -33.60 -15.53
C THR A 125 4.58 -32.65 -16.66
N GLY A 126 5.46 -31.65 -16.44
CA GLY A 126 5.80 -30.62 -17.43
C GLY A 126 4.61 -29.74 -17.86
N GLN A 127 3.47 -29.83 -17.17
CA GLN A 127 2.23 -29.14 -17.57
C GLN A 127 2.12 -27.73 -16.99
N PHE A 128 2.77 -27.49 -15.85
CA PHE A 128 2.68 -26.24 -15.10
C PHE A 128 3.70 -25.21 -15.58
N THR A 129 3.27 -23.96 -15.63
CA THR A 129 4.17 -22.81 -15.84
C THR A 129 4.11 -21.89 -14.63
N VAL A 130 5.25 -21.26 -14.28
CA VAL A 130 5.25 -20.22 -13.26
C VAL A 130 4.32 -19.09 -13.70
N GLY A 131 3.44 -18.67 -12.79
CA GLY A 131 2.40 -17.66 -13.02
C GLY A 131 1.03 -18.18 -13.40
N ASP A 132 0.87 -19.49 -13.62
CA ASP A 132 -0.46 -20.06 -13.87
C ASP A 132 -1.38 -19.87 -12.65
N LYS A 133 -2.66 -19.58 -12.91
CA LYS A 133 -3.68 -19.31 -11.89
C LYS A 133 -4.49 -20.56 -11.61
N VAL A 134 -4.79 -20.82 -10.34
CA VAL A 134 -5.73 -21.88 -9.94
C VAL A 134 -7.15 -21.34 -10.03
N LEU A 135 -7.99 -21.96 -10.86
CA LEU A 135 -9.42 -21.62 -11.01
C LEU A 135 -10.32 -22.48 -10.13
N ALA A 136 -9.98 -23.75 -9.93
CA ALA A 136 -10.71 -24.65 -9.05
C ALA A 136 -9.77 -25.72 -8.46
N THR A 137 -10.12 -26.24 -7.28
CA THR A 137 -9.38 -27.32 -6.63
C THR A 137 -10.35 -28.33 -6.01
N SER A 138 -9.93 -29.58 -5.97
CA SER A 138 -10.67 -30.63 -5.28
C SER A 138 -10.71 -30.39 -3.76
N SER A 139 -11.80 -30.81 -3.11
CA SER A 139 -12.03 -30.66 -1.67
C SER A 139 -10.97 -31.36 -0.80
N VAL A 140 -11.02 -31.20 0.53
CA VAL A 140 -10.10 -31.95 1.42
C VAL A 140 -10.40 -33.45 1.41
N PHE A 141 -11.68 -33.82 1.31
CA PHE A 141 -12.20 -35.19 1.36
C PHE A 141 -13.15 -35.44 0.17
N GLY A 142 -12.87 -36.45 -0.64
CA GLY A 142 -13.67 -36.81 -1.81
C GLY A 142 -13.24 -36.12 -3.10
N ASP A 143 -14.06 -36.26 -4.15
CA ASP A 143 -13.74 -35.83 -5.52
C ASP A 143 -14.51 -34.56 -5.95
N GLU A 144 -15.15 -33.88 -5.00
CA GLU A 144 -15.85 -32.62 -5.26
C GLU A 144 -14.86 -31.51 -5.64
N ILE A 145 -15.19 -30.76 -6.69
CA ILE A 145 -14.38 -29.65 -7.20
C ILE A 145 -15.01 -28.33 -6.79
N TRP A 146 -14.25 -27.49 -6.09
CA TRP A 146 -14.69 -26.19 -5.61
C TRP A 146 -13.96 -25.06 -6.33
N PRO A 147 -14.64 -23.94 -6.67
CA PRO A 147 -13.98 -22.78 -7.25
C PRO A 147 -12.93 -22.21 -6.29
N ALA A 148 -11.77 -21.83 -6.82
CA ALA A 148 -10.65 -21.26 -6.08
C ALA A 148 -10.89 -19.76 -5.78
N ALA A 149 -11.96 -19.46 -5.04
CA ALA A 149 -12.47 -18.10 -4.80
C ALA A 149 -11.53 -17.21 -3.96
N GLY A 150 -10.51 -17.78 -3.30
CA GLY A 150 -9.51 -16.99 -2.60
C GLY A 150 -8.33 -17.80 -2.07
N TYR A 151 -7.16 -17.16 -2.01
CA TYR A 151 -5.89 -17.81 -1.66
C TYR A 151 -5.91 -18.66 -0.40
N GLY A 152 -6.52 -18.16 0.69
CA GLY A 152 -6.55 -18.88 1.97
C GLY A 152 -7.31 -20.20 1.89
N GLN A 153 -8.49 -20.19 1.26
CA GLN A 153 -9.34 -21.37 1.11
C GLN A 153 -8.70 -22.40 0.17
N THR A 154 -8.20 -21.95 -0.98
CA THR A 154 -7.51 -22.81 -1.94
C THR A 154 -6.28 -23.47 -1.31
N MET A 155 -5.46 -22.72 -0.57
CA MET A 155 -4.29 -23.27 0.11
C MET A 155 -4.65 -24.21 1.26
N TYR A 156 -5.75 -23.97 1.97
CA TYR A 156 -6.24 -24.90 2.98
C TYR A 156 -6.57 -26.26 2.36
N CYS A 157 -7.34 -26.29 1.26
CA CYS A 157 -7.66 -27.51 0.54
C CYS A 157 -6.41 -28.25 0.06
N ILE A 158 -5.51 -27.54 -0.63
CA ILE A 158 -4.27 -28.12 -1.18
C ILE A 158 -3.40 -28.73 -0.07
N ARG A 159 -3.23 -28.05 1.07
CA ARG A 159 -2.37 -28.53 2.15
C ARG A 159 -2.95 -29.75 2.85
N GLN A 160 -4.25 -29.72 3.15
CA GLN A 160 -4.92 -30.76 3.91
C GLN A 160 -5.40 -31.95 3.05
N ARG A 161 -5.35 -31.84 1.71
CA ARG A 161 -5.77 -32.89 0.78
C ARG A 161 -5.19 -34.26 1.13
N ILE A 162 -6.07 -35.25 1.22
CA ILE A 162 -5.73 -36.67 1.37
C ILE A 162 -5.99 -37.33 0.02
N GLY A 163 -4.93 -37.90 -0.59
CA GLY A 163 -5.00 -38.48 -1.94
C GLY A 163 -4.55 -37.53 -3.06
N PRO A 164 -4.84 -37.87 -4.32
CA PRO A 164 -4.44 -37.06 -5.48
C PRO A 164 -5.16 -35.72 -5.48
N LEU A 165 -4.44 -34.64 -5.77
CA LEU A 165 -4.96 -33.28 -5.88
C LEU A 165 -5.35 -33.00 -7.31
N TYR A 166 -6.63 -32.73 -7.55
CA TYR A 166 -7.11 -32.22 -8.82
C TYR A 166 -7.18 -30.69 -8.80
N MET A 167 -6.74 -30.06 -9.88
CA MET A 167 -6.82 -28.62 -10.08
C MET A 167 -7.25 -28.30 -11.51
N LYS A 168 -8.14 -27.31 -11.63
CA LYS A 168 -8.39 -26.60 -12.87
C LYS A 168 -7.57 -25.32 -12.86
N MET A 169 -6.77 -25.12 -13.89
CA MET A 169 -5.75 -24.08 -13.99
C MET A 169 -6.01 -23.20 -15.21
N GLU A 170 -5.49 -21.99 -15.18
CA GLU A 170 -5.48 -21.04 -16.29
C GLU A 170 -4.02 -20.69 -16.63
N ARG A 171 -3.59 -20.96 -17.87
CA ARG A 171 -2.25 -20.62 -18.36
C ARG A 171 -2.12 -19.11 -18.46
N ARG A 172 -1.12 -18.55 -17.79
CA ARG A 172 -0.85 -17.10 -17.86
C ARG A 172 0.52 -16.75 -18.44
N PHE A 173 1.26 -17.74 -18.96
CA PHE A 173 2.52 -17.55 -19.67
C PHE A 173 3.52 -16.62 -18.94
N GLY A 174 3.60 -16.72 -17.61
CA GLY A 174 4.48 -15.89 -16.78
C GLY A 174 3.94 -14.50 -16.40
N LYS A 175 2.82 -14.05 -16.97
CA LYS A 175 2.15 -12.79 -16.59
C LYS A 175 1.19 -13.02 -15.43
N TRP A 176 1.66 -12.83 -14.19
CA TRP A 176 0.76 -12.75 -13.04
C TRP A 176 1.17 -11.62 -12.09
N ASP A 177 0.18 -10.90 -11.57
CA ASP A 177 0.36 -9.64 -10.83
C ASP A 177 1.06 -9.77 -9.47
N GLY A 178 1.52 -10.98 -9.10
CA GLY A 178 2.35 -11.21 -7.92
C GLY A 178 3.86 -11.29 -8.21
N ALA A 179 4.27 -11.19 -9.47
CA ALA A 179 5.65 -10.89 -9.87
C ALA A 179 5.84 -9.40 -10.26
N GLY A 180 4.86 -8.55 -9.95
CA GLY A 180 4.98 -7.09 -10.08
C GLY A 180 5.84 -6.54 -8.94
N ASP A 181 6.63 -5.51 -9.26
CA ASP A 181 7.52 -4.77 -8.37
C ASP A 181 7.15 -4.86 -6.89
N LEU A 182 8.13 -5.25 -6.06
CA LEU A 182 8.08 -5.10 -4.61
C LEU A 182 7.40 -3.77 -4.29
N THR A 183 6.40 -3.78 -3.41
CA THR A 183 5.79 -2.52 -2.99
C THR A 183 6.90 -1.61 -2.46
N GLU A 184 6.77 -0.29 -2.60
CA GLU A 184 7.77 0.66 -2.08
C GLU A 184 8.18 0.32 -0.64
N LYS A 185 7.22 -0.14 0.17
CA LYS A 185 7.42 -0.61 1.55
C LYS A 185 8.30 -1.87 1.64
N GLU A 186 8.17 -2.82 0.72
CA GLU A 186 8.95 -4.05 0.66
C GLU A 186 10.35 -3.81 0.08
N ILE A 187 10.51 -2.93 -0.91
CA ILE A 187 11.83 -2.48 -1.40
C ILE A 187 12.58 -1.81 -0.25
N ILE A 188 11.95 -0.83 0.40
CA ILE A 188 12.54 -0.10 1.52
C ILE A 188 12.86 -1.06 2.69
N ARG A 189 12.00 -2.03 2.99
CA ARG A 189 12.24 -3.02 4.06
C ARG A 189 13.39 -3.96 3.70
N ALA A 190 13.43 -4.47 2.48
CA ALA A 190 14.49 -5.37 2.02
C ALA A 190 15.85 -4.67 2.02
N GLU A 191 15.92 -3.39 1.61
CA GLU A 191 17.16 -2.62 1.58
C GLU A 191 17.63 -2.14 2.96
N ARG A 192 16.70 -1.77 3.87
CA ARG A 192 17.08 -1.52 5.28
C ARG A 192 17.68 -2.76 5.93
N ASN A 193 17.18 -3.94 5.60
CA ASN A 193 17.69 -5.20 6.12
C ASN A 193 19.05 -5.59 5.48
N SER A 194 19.37 -5.12 4.27
CA SER A 194 20.64 -5.40 3.59
C SER A 194 21.76 -4.41 3.95
N GLY A 195 21.44 -3.29 4.62
CA GLY A 195 22.41 -2.28 5.05
C GLY A 195 22.98 -1.41 3.91
N VAL A 196 22.48 -1.57 2.68
CA VAL A 196 22.90 -0.80 1.50
C VAL A 196 21.68 -0.07 0.94
N VAL A 197 21.70 1.27 0.97
CA VAL A 197 20.67 2.09 0.32
C VAL A 197 20.98 2.15 -1.17
N SER A 198 20.13 1.53 -1.99
CA SER A 198 20.29 1.57 -3.44
C SER A 198 19.77 2.88 -4.02
N GLY A 199 20.14 3.19 -5.27
CA GLY A 199 19.58 4.32 -6.02
C GLY A 199 18.05 4.24 -6.16
N ARG A 200 17.48 3.03 -6.17
CA ARG A 200 16.04 2.81 -6.34
C ARG A 200 15.22 3.30 -5.13
N VAL A 201 15.69 3.06 -3.90
CA VAL A 201 15.04 3.63 -2.71
C VAL A 201 15.12 5.14 -2.68
N ARG A 202 16.26 5.71 -3.11
CA ARG A 202 16.40 7.17 -3.21
C ARG A 202 15.41 7.78 -4.21
N GLU A 203 15.20 7.12 -5.34
CA GLU A 203 14.22 7.52 -6.34
C GLU A 203 12.79 7.45 -5.80
N ILE A 204 12.41 6.35 -5.15
CA ILE A 204 11.10 6.18 -4.51
C ILE A 204 10.86 7.27 -3.44
N GLN A 205 11.88 7.60 -2.64
CA GLN A 205 11.79 8.67 -1.65
C GLN A 205 11.58 10.03 -2.32
N LEU A 206 12.30 10.30 -3.41
CA LEU A 206 12.16 11.55 -4.16
C LEU A 206 10.77 11.67 -4.79
N GLN A 207 10.26 10.61 -5.41
CA GLN A 207 8.91 10.59 -6.00
C GLN A 207 7.81 10.78 -4.94
N ASN A 208 7.94 10.13 -3.78
CA ASN A 208 6.99 10.31 -2.68
C ASN A 208 7.04 11.74 -2.11
N TYR A 209 8.24 12.30 -1.99
CA TYR A 209 8.41 13.69 -1.58
C TYR A 209 7.77 14.64 -2.60
N GLN A 210 8.01 14.43 -3.90
CA GLN A 210 7.40 15.21 -4.97
C GLN A 210 5.87 15.13 -4.93
N ARG A 211 5.30 13.92 -4.85
CA ARG A 211 3.85 13.71 -4.75
C ARG A 211 3.25 14.41 -3.53
N LYS A 212 3.92 14.33 -2.36
CA LYS A 212 3.48 15.02 -1.15
C LYS A 212 3.49 16.54 -1.34
N MET A 213 4.55 17.07 -1.95
CA MET A 213 4.68 18.51 -2.23
C MET A 213 3.64 18.99 -3.25
N GLU A 214 3.39 18.22 -4.30
CA GLU A 214 2.38 18.52 -5.32
C GLU A 214 0.97 18.54 -4.72
N GLN A 215 0.61 17.55 -3.90
CA GLN A 215 -0.67 17.55 -3.17
C GLN A 215 -0.80 18.77 -2.26
N LYS A 216 0.29 19.16 -1.58
CA LYS A 216 0.29 20.36 -0.74
C LYS A 216 0.06 21.62 -1.58
N MET A 217 0.78 21.80 -2.68
CA MET A 217 0.59 22.95 -3.59
C MET A 217 -0.84 22.99 -4.14
N GLN A 218 -1.40 21.84 -4.53
CA GLN A 218 -2.77 21.77 -5.02
C GLN A 218 -3.79 22.21 -3.96
N ARG A 219 -3.62 21.78 -2.70
CA ARG A 219 -4.48 22.20 -1.58
C ARG A 219 -4.37 23.69 -1.31
N GLU A 220 -3.16 24.25 -1.34
CA GLU A 220 -2.94 25.69 -1.18
C GLU A 220 -3.61 26.49 -2.31
N GLU A 221 -3.54 26.00 -3.55
CA GLU A 221 -4.20 26.60 -4.70
C GLU A 221 -5.72 26.53 -4.63
N ASP A 222 -6.28 25.37 -4.28
CA ASP A 222 -7.72 25.20 -4.09
C ASP A 222 -8.24 26.09 -2.95
N LEU A 223 -7.52 26.16 -1.83
CA LEU A 223 -7.85 27.06 -0.72
C LEU A 223 -7.87 28.53 -1.17
N ARG A 224 -6.83 28.95 -1.91
CA ARG A 224 -6.75 30.32 -2.45
C ARG A 224 -7.88 30.61 -3.44
N THR A 225 -8.21 29.63 -4.28
CA THR A 225 -9.29 29.75 -5.27
C THR A 225 -10.65 29.83 -4.60
N GLY A 226 -10.91 28.98 -3.60
CA GLY A 226 -12.13 29.03 -2.79
C GLY A 226 -12.29 30.37 -2.09
N LEU A 227 -11.22 30.92 -1.49
CA LEU A 227 -11.25 32.25 -0.86
C LEU A 227 -11.56 33.39 -1.84
N ARG A 228 -11.13 33.28 -3.12
CA ARG A 228 -11.48 34.25 -4.16
C ARG A 228 -12.95 34.14 -4.55
N LEU A 229 -13.42 32.92 -4.85
CA LEU A 229 -14.84 32.66 -5.18
C LEU A 229 -15.77 33.11 -4.07
N TYR A 230 -15.37 32.88 -2.82
CA TYR A 230 -16.10 33.32 -1.64
C TYR A 230 -16.28 34.84 -1.60
N LYS A 231 -15.20 35.59 -1.86
CA LYS A 231 -15.24 37.06 -1.93
C LYS A 231 -16.11 37.58 -3.06
N ASP A 232 -16.20 36.83 -4.15
CA ASP A 232 -17.07 37.13 -5.30
C ASP A 232 -18.54 36.75 -5.03
N GLY A 233 -18.87 36.23 -3.83
CA GLY A 233 -20.23 35.83 -3.45
C GLY A 233 -20.67 34.48 -4.01
N LYS A 234 -19.77 33.75 -4.67
CA LYS A 234 -20.03 32.44 -5.29
C LYS A 234 -19.83 31.33 -4.27
N TYR A 235 -20.74 31.24 -3.30
CA TYR A 235 -20.55 30.38 -2.14
C TYR A 235 -20.59 28.89 -2.46
N GLU A 236 -21.42 28.43 -3.41
CA GLU A 236 -21.40 27.01 -3.80
C GLU A 236 -20.08 26.61 -4.49
N GLU A 237 -19.58 27.44 -5.42
CA GLU A 237 -18.29 27.20 -6.10
C GLU A 237 -17.12 27.25 -5.09
N ALA A 238 -17.17 28.15 -4.11
CA ALA A 238 -16.18 28.23 -3.05
C ALA A 238 -16.19 26.97 -2.17
N LEU A 239 -17.38 26.45 -1.86
CA LEU A 239 -17.56 25.25 -1.06
C LEU A 239 -16.94 24.02 -1.73
N GLU A 240 -17.15 23.85 -3.03
CA GLU A 240 -16.50 22.78 -3.80
C GLU A 240 -14.97 22.79 -3.64
N LYS A 241 -14.36 23.99 -3.69
CA LYS A 241 -12.92 24.15 -3.52
C LYS A 241 -12.44 23.86 -2.10
N PHE A 242 -13.17 24.28 -1.07
CA PHE A 242 -12.79 23.94 0.30
C PHE A 242 -12.98 22.44 0.60
N GLU A 243 -14.01 21.80 0.08
CA GLU A 243 -14.22 20.35 0.20
C GLU A 243 -13.11 19.55 -0.53
N SER A 244 -12.63 20.03 -1.68
CA SER A 244 -11.44 19.46 -2.36
C SER A 244 -10.21 19.43 -1.43
N VAL A 245 -10.00 20.51 -0.67
CA VAL A 245 -8.93 20.58 0.33
C VAL A 245 -9.12 19.54 1.43
N LEU A 246 -10.34 19.41 1.96
CA LEU A 246 -10.66 18.44 3.02
C LEU A 246 -10.54 16.98 2.54
N GLY A 247 -10.92 16.69 1.30
CA GLY A 247 -10.85 15.37 0.68
C GLY A 247 -9.43 14.89 0.37
N SER A 248 -8.45 15.79 0.31
CA SER A 248 -7.06 15.49 -0.06
C SER A 248 -6.11 15.29 1.13
N LYS A 249 -6.67 14.89 2.28
CA LYS A 249 -5.96 14.58 3.55
C LYS A 249 -5.02 15.73 3.97
N PRO A 250 -5.59 16.91 4.26
CA PRO A 250 -4.82 18.07 4.69
C PRO A 250 -4.11 17.84 6.02
N GLU A 251 -3.09 18.65 6.30
CA GLU A 251 -2.56 18.75 7.67
C GLU A 251 -3.60 19.43 8.58
N SER A 252 -3.52 19.21 9.91
CA SER A 252 -4.54 19.70 10.87
C SER A 252 -4.85 21.19 10.72
N ASN A 253 -3.82 22.01 10.51
CA ASN A 253 -3.97 23.45 10.31
C ASN A 253 -4.76 23.77 9.02
N GLU A 254 -4.39 23.15 7.90
CA GLU A 254 -5.09 23.29 6.62
C GLU A 254 -6.56 22.85 6.73
N ALA A 255 -6.81 21.72 7.41
CA ALA A 255 -8.14 21.22 7.68
C ALA A 255 -8.98 22.22 8.48
N SER A 256 -8.42 22.74 9.59
CA SER A 256 -9.11 23.71 10.45
C SER A 256 -9.53 24.98 9.71
N ILE A 257 -8.66 25.50 8.84
CA ILE A 257 -8.93 26.69 8.02
C ILE A 257 -9.99 26.38 6.96
N ALA A 258 -9.87 25.26 6.26
CA ALA A 258 -10.82 24.86 5.23
C ALA A 258 -12.22 24.64 5.81
N SER A 259 -12.35 23.88 6.90
CA SER A 259 -13.61 23.64 7.60
C SER A 259 -14.26 24.93 8.13
N TYR A 260 -13.46 25.87 8.66
CA TYR A 260 -13.97 27.18 9.06
C TYR A 260 -14.58 27.94 7.87
N ASN A 261 -13.91 27.94 6.72
CA ASN A 261 -14.43 28.59 5.52
C ASN A 261 -15.67 27.87 4.96
N VAL A 262 -15.74 26.54 5.05
CA VAL A 262 -16.96 25.77 4.73
C VAL A 262 -18.13 26.20 5.63
N ALA A 263 -17.89 26.38 6.93
CA ALA A 263 -18.90 26.88 7.87
C ALA A 263 -19.41 28.28 7.47
N CYS A 264 -18.50 29.18 7.08
CA CYS A 264 -18.85 30.49 6.55
C CYS A 264 -19.71 30.39 5.27
N CYS A 265 -19.34 29.53 4.31
CA CYS A 265 -20.14 29.29 3.11
C CYS A 265 -21.55 28.80 3.44
N TYR A 266 -21.68 27.78 4.29
CA TYR A 266 -22.99 27.25 4.67
C TYR A 266 -23.83 28.27 5.43
N SER A 267 -23.21 29.07 6.29
CA SER A 267 -23.87 30.18 6.96
C SER A 267 -24.46 31.19 5.96
N LYS A 268 -23.68 31.62 4.96
CA LYS A 268 -24.15 32.53 3.90
C LYS A 268 -25.26 31.94 3.04
N LEU A 269 -25.22 30.62 2.82
CA LEU A 269 -26.26 29.86 2.11
C LEU A 269 -27.49 29.54 2.99
N GLY A 270 -27.50 29.92 4.27
CA GLY A 270 -28.59 29.66 5.20
C GLY A 270 -28.73 28.19 5.64
N ARG A 271 -27.72 27.35 5.38
CA ARG A 271 -27.71 25.93 5.74
C ARG A 271 -27.13 25.74 7.14
N ILE A 272 -27.94 26.03 8.15
CA ILE A 272 -27.49 26.17 9.55
C ILE A 272 -26.86 24.89 10.10
N GLU A 273 -27.53 23.73 9.97
CA GLU A 273 -27.04 22.46 10.51
C GLU A 273 -25.68 22.06 9.91
N ALA A 274 -25.55 22.14 8.59
CA ALA A 274 -24.30 21.85 7.89
C ALA A 274 -23.18 22.83 8.29
N GLY A 275 -23.51 24.12 8.45
CA GLY A 275 -22.56 25.12 8.90
C GLY A 275 -22.06 24.89 10.32
N LEU A 276 -22.93 24.47 11.25
CA LEU A 276 -22.54 24.13 12.62
C LEU A 276 -21.67 22.88 12.66
N SER A 277 -21.99 21.85 11.87
CA SER A 277 -21.15 20.65 11.73
C SER A 277 -19.75 21.02 11.23
N ALA A 278 -19.65 21.83 10.17
CA ALA A 278 -18.37 22.27 9.63
C ALA A 278 -17.58 23.14 10.63
N LEU A 279 -18.27 23.96 11.43
CA LEU A 279 -17.65 24.76 12.48
C LEU A 279 -17.09 23.86 13.59
N GLU A 280 -17.83 22.83 14.00
CA GLU A 280 -17.35 21.84 14.96
C GLU A 280 -16.12 21.10 14.43
N ASP A 281 -16.11 20.71 13.15
CA ASP A 281 -14.96 20.06 12.51
C ASP A 281 -13.73 20.98 12.50
N ALA A 282 -13.92 22.29 12.26
CA ALA A 282 -12.85 23.27 12.35
C ALA A 282 -12.25 23.32 13.77
N LEU A 283 -13.11 23.35 14.80
CA LEU A 283 -12.69 23.36 16.21
C LEU A 283 -11.94 22.06 16.58
N LYS A 284 -12.45 20.90 16.17
CA LYS A 284 -11.78 19.60 16.36
C LYS A 284 -10.42 19.53 15.68
N ALA A 285 -10.28 20.17 14.52
CA ALA A 285 -9.02 20.25 13.78
C ALA A 285 -8.03 21.26 14.39
N GLY A 286 -8.41 21.98 15.44
CA GLY A 286 -7.55 22.91 16.18
C GLY A 286 -7.71 24.38 15.75
N TYR A 287 -8.88 24.81 15.30
CA TYR A 287 -9.14 26.22 15.05
C TYR A 287 -9.25 27.00 16.37
N GLU A 288 -8.36 27.97 16.60
CA GLU A 288 -8.23 28.66 17.90
C GLU A 288 -8.74 30.11 17.92
N ASP A 289 -9.13 30.70 16.78
CA ASP A 289 -9.62 32.09 16.75
C ASP A 289 -11.10 32.19 17.16
N PHE A 290 -11.38 31.84 18.42
CA PHE A 290 -12.73 31.87 18.96
C PHE A 290 -13.33 33.28 19.03
N LYS A 291 -12.49 34.31 19.12
CA LYS A 291 -12.94 35.70 19.04
C LYS A 291 -13.55 35.96 17.67
N ARG A 292 -12.89 35.50 16.61
CA ARG A 292 -13.44 35.58 15.26
C ARG A 292 -14.72 34.78 15.12
N ILE A 293 -14.79 33.53 15.60
CA ILE A 293 -16.04 32.74 15.55
C ILE A 293 -17.24 33.51 16.13
N ARG A 294 -17.03 34.23 17.24
CA ARG A 294 -18.09 35.01 17.91
C ARG A 294 -18.44 36.34 17.25
N THR A 295 -17.60 36.88 16.38
CA THR A 295 -17.75 38.25 15.83
C THR A 295 -17.88 38.29 14.31
N ASP A 296 -17.46 37.23 13.61
CA ASP A 296 -17.45 37.17 12.15
C ASP A 296 -18.88 37.34 11.60
N SER A 297 -19.05 38.32 10.72
CA SER A 297 -20.32 38.60 10.05
C SER A 297 -20.77 37.44 9.17
N ASP A 298 -19.82 36.61 8.74
CA ASP A 298 -20.12 35.49 7.87
C ASP A 298 -20.83 34.36 8.60
N LEU A 299 -20.58 34.23 9.91
CA LEU A 299 -21.23 33.27 10.79
C LEU A 299 -22.50 33.82 11.47
N GLU A 300 -22.99 35.00 11.06
CA GLU A 300 -24.16 35.63 11.69
C GLU A 300 -25.39 34.71 11.70
N ASN A 301 -25.62 33.97 10.61
CA ASN A 301 -26.76 33.05 10.53
C ASN A 301 -26.61 31.86 11.48
N LEU A 302 -25.38 31.34 11.65
CA LEU A 302 -25.14 30.27 12.64
C LEU A 302 -25.28 30.79 14.07
N ARG A 303 -24.77 32.00 14.36
CA ARG A 303 -24.86 32.63 15.69
C ARG A 303 -26.29 32.88 16.18
N LYS A 304 -27.27 32.91 15.28
CA LYS A 304 -28.70 33.02 15.64
C LYS A 304 -29.30 31.70 16.14
N SER A 305 -28.61 30.57 15.93
CA SER A 305 -29.07 29.25 16.38
C SER A 305 -28.69 28.99 17.84
N GLU A 306 -29.61 28.45 18.62
CA GLU A 306 -29.34 28.01 20.01
C GLU A 306 -28.24 26.93 20.09
N GLN A 307 -28.08 26.14 19.02
CA GLN A 307 -27.05 25.11 18.93
C GLN A 307 -25.63 25.70 18.88
N PHE A 308 -25.47 26.93 18.40
CA PHE A 308 -24.17 27.60 18.34
C PHE A 308 -23.59 27.85 19.73
N ASP A 309 -24.41 28.35 20.66
CA ASP A 309 -23.98 28.61 22.03
C ASP A 309 -23.62 27.30 22.75
N THR A 310 -24.38 26.23 22.48
CA THR A 310 -24.10 24.90 23.03
C THR A 310 -22.78 24.35 22.50
N LEU A 311 -22.53 24.49 21.19
CA LEU A 311 -21.28 24.11 20.57
C LEU A 311 -20.11 24.84 21.22
N LEU A 312 -20.16 26.17 21.34
CA LEU A 312 -19.05 26.95 21.89
C LEU A 312 -18.79 26.69 23.37
N LYS A 313 -19.82 26.49 24.20
CA LYS A 313 -19.64 26.16 25.63
C LYS A 313 -18.76 24.93 25.83
N ASN A 314 -18.93 23.90 25.01
CA ASN A 314 -18.14 22.68 25.09
C ASN A 314 -16.63 22.93 24.89
N TYR A 315 -16.27 23.89 24.04
CA TYR A 315 -14.86 24.22 23.76
C TYR A 315 -14.31 25.28 24.73
N ASP A 316 -15.16 26.21 25.19
CA ASP A 316 -14.79 27.21 26.21
C ASP A 316 -14.46 26.55 27.55
N GLU A 317 -15.29 25.62 28.01
CA GLU A 317 -15.07 24.91 29.28
C GLU A 317 -13.81 24.03 29.22
N SER A 318 -13.54 23.41 28.08
CA SER A 318 -12.35 22.59 27.86
C SER A 318 -11.06 23.41 27.95
N PHE A 319 -11.02 24.60 27.33
CA PHE A 319 -9.87 25.51 27.39
C PHE A 319 -9.67 26.12 28.78
N ILE A 320 -10.77 26.52 29.45
CA ILE A 320 -10.69 27.04 30.82
C ILE A 320 -10.18 25.96 31.78
N ASN A 321 -10.66 24.72 31.67
CA ASN A 321 -10.18 23.62 32.51
C ASN A 321 -8.72 23.28 32.23
N GLU A 322 -8.28 23.15 30.98
CA GLU A 322 -6.87 22.85 30.69
C GLU A 322 -5.94 23.97 31.15
N ASN A 323 -6.29 25.24 30.91
CA ASN A 323 -5.46 26.36 31.35
C ASN A 323 -5.47 26.54 32.87
N ALA A 324 -6.63 26.36 33.54
CA ALA A 324 -6.69 26.40 35.00
C ALA A 324 -5.89 25.26 35.62
N LEU A 325 -5.96 24.04 35.05
CA LEU A 325 -5.17 22.89 35.50
C LEU A 325 -3.67 23.09 35.26
N ASN A 326 -3.28 23.65 34.12
CA ASN A 326 -1.89 23.94 33.80
C ASN A 326 -1.32 25.08 34.67
N ALA A 327 -2.12 26.11 34.95
CA ALA A 327 -1.77 27.18 35.87
C ALA A 327 -1.61 26.66 37.32
N LEU A 328 -2.53 25.81 37.80
CA LEU A 328 -2.41 25.17 39.10
C LEU A 328 -1.16 24.27 39.18
N LYS A 329 -0.94 23.41 38.18
CA LYS A 329 0.27 22.57 38.11
C LYS A 329 1.56 23.39 38.14
N SER A 330 1.60 24.52 37.43
CA SER A 330 2.72 25.46 37.48
C SER A 330 2.92 26.03 38.89
N LEU A 331 1.85 26.49 39.53
CA LEU A 331 1.88 27.06 40.89
C LEU A 331 2.38 26.04 41.94
N PHE A 332 1.95 24.78 41.85
CA PHE A 332 2.36 23.72 42.78
C PHE A 332 3.78 23.19 42.51
N LYS A 333 4.33 23.38 41.30
CA LYS A 333 5.71 22.98 40.97
C LYS A 333 6.78 23.90 41.57
N PHE A 334 6.40 25.11 41.99
CA PHE A 334 7.31 26.07 42.63
C PHE A 334 7.45 25.88 44.15
N GLY A 335 6.72 24.93 44.76
CA GLY A 335 6.74 24.66 46.20
C GLY A 335 7.66 23.53 46.65
N GLU A 336 8.26 22.77 45.74
CA GLU A 336 9.21 21.70 46.08
C GLU A 336 10.64 22.17 45.83
N LYS A 337 11.26 22.78 46.85
CA LYS A 337 12.72 22.91 46.96
C LYS A 337 13.18 22.66 48.37
#